data_AF-A0A4Y7TC88-F1
#
_entry.id   AF-A0A4Y7TC88-F1
#
_cell.length_a   1.000
_cell.length_b   1.000
_cell.length_c   1.000
_cell.angle_alpha   90.00
_cell.angle_beta   90.00
_cell.angle_gamma   90.00
#
_symmetry.space_group_name_H-M   'P 1'
#
loop_
_entity.id
_entity.type
_entity.pdbx_description
1 polymer ?
#
loop_
_entity_poly.entity_id
_entity_poly.type
_entity_poly.pdbx_seq_one_letter_code
_entity_poly.pdbx_strand_id
1 'polypeptide(L)'
;EEAIRLARESLSLYPTGHSQRWGSLYILSNALRFQPDHLDEALQLSRECLSLTPPNHLDRWEVLMTLASILLSHYERSGSAEDLEEATSVCEQASTLCPPNHIYRPKLLA
;
A
#
# COMPACT_ATOMS: atom_id res chain seq x y z
N GLU A 1 -6.16 14.82 8.19
CA GLU A 1 -7.62 14.64 8.18
C GLU A 1 -8.26 15.05 6.86
N GLU A 2 -7.96 16.24 6.32
CA GLU A 2 -8.47 16.70 5.02
C GLU A 2 -8.24 15.72 3.86
N ALA A 3 -7.03 15.21 3.69
CA ALA A 3 -6.68 14.23 2.66
C ALA A 3 -7.45 12.90 2.79
N ILE A 4 -7.72 12.47 4.03
CA ILE A 4 -8.52 11.26 4.32
C ILE A 4 -9.97 11.49 3.91
N ARG A 5 -10.53 12.66 4.24
CA ARG A 5 -11.92 13.00 3.88
C ARG A 5 -12.10 13.05 2.36
N LEU A 6 -11.22 13.76 1.66
CA LEU A 6 -11.25 13.87 0.19
C LEU A 6 -11.03 12.51 -0.49
N ALA A 7 -10.13 11.67 0.03
CA ALA A 7 -9.93 10.33 -0.51
C ALA A 7 -11.19 9.47 -0.33
N ARG A 8 -11.85 9.51 0.83
CA ARG A 8 -13.12 8.79 1.07
C ARG A 8 -14.25 9.27 0.18
N GLU A 9 -14.36 10.58 -0.03
CA GLU A 9 -15.35 11.16 -0.95
C GLU A 9 -15.08 10.71 -2.40
N SER A 10 -13.82 10.74 -2.84
CA SER A 10 -13.47 10.20 -4.17
C SER A 10 -13.82 8.71 -4.31
N LEU A 11 -13.58 7.91 -3.27
CA LEU A 11 -13.97 6.49 -3.27
C LEU A 11 -15.49 6.26 -3.25
N SER A 12 -16.30 7.23 -2.81
CA SER A 12 -17.76 7.11 -2.94
C SER A 12 -18.25 7.44 -4.36
N LEU A 13 -17.48 8.23 -5.11
CA LEU A 13 -17.81 8.64 -6.48
C LEU A 13 -17.37 7.63 -7.55
N TYR A 14 -16.29 6.87 -7.32
CA TYR A 14 -15.77 5.87 -8.27
C TYR A 14 -16.04 4.45 -7.77
N PRO A 15 -16.93 3.65 -8.39
CA PRO A 15 -17.17 2.25 -7.99
C PRO A 15 -15.90 1.38 -8.04
N THR A 16 -15.93 0.27 -7.30
CA THR A 16 -14.86 -0.74 -7.27
C THR A 16 -14.49 -1.20 -8.68
N GLY A 17 -13.19 -1.22 -9.00
CA GLY A 17 -12.67 -1.61 -10.33
C GLY A 17 -12.45 -0.45 -11.32
N HIS A 18 -12.83 0.78 -10.99
CA HIS A 18 -12.56 1.94 -11.85
C HIS A 18 -11.08 2.35 -11.81
N SER A 19 -10.43 2.54 -12.96
CA SER A 19 -8.98 2.82 -13.04
C SER A 19 -8.55 4.10 -12.31
N GLN A 20 -9.40 5.12 -12.26
CA GLN A 20 -9.13 6.38 -11.52
C GLN A 20 -9.22 6.23 -9.99
N ARG A 21 -9.72 5.09 -9.49
CA ARG A 21 -9.87 4.84 -8.06
C ARG A 21 -8.53 4.61 -7.36
N TRP A 22 -7.53 4.14 -8.11
CA TRP A 22 -6.17 3.84 -7.61
C TRP A 22 -5.58 4.97 -6.75
N GLY A 23 -5.59 6.21 -7.23
CA GLY A 23 -4.93 7.31 -6.53
C GLY A 23 -5.55 7.61 -5.17
N SER A 24 -6.88 7.51 -5.08
CA SER A 24 -7.60 7.69 -3.82
C SER A 24 -7.39 6.53 -2.85
N LEU A 25 -7.31 5.29 -3.36
CA LEU A 25 -6.96 4.12 -2.56
C LEU A 25 -5.55 4.27 -1.98
N TYR A 26 -4.57 4.66 -2.81
CA TYR A 26 -3.20 4.87 -2.37
C TYR A 26 -3.09 5.95 -1.29
N ILE A 27 -3.71 7.11 -1.51
CA ILE A 27 -3.71 8.22 -0.55
C ILE A 27 -4.32 7.77 0.78
N LEU A 28 -5.46 7.07 0.73
CA LEU A 28 -6.15 6.63 1.93
C LEU A 28 -5.35 5.55 2.67
N SER A 29 -4.85 4.52 1.97
CA SER A 29 -4.03 3.47 2.60
C SER A 29 -2.76 4.04 3.23
N ASN A 30 -2.09 4.96 2.54
CA ASN A 30 -0.87 5.59 3.05
C ASN A 30 -1.15 6.51 4.25
N ALA A 31 -2.32 7.16 4.31
CA ALA A 31 -2.72 7.94 5.48
C ALA A 31 -3.09 7.06 6.67
N LEU A 32 -3.78 5.94 6.44
CA LEU A 32 -4.24 5.02 7.48
C LEU A 32 -3.13 4.11 8.03
N ARG A 33 -2.00 3.93 7.33
CA ARG A 33 -0.90 3.06 7.80
C ARG A 33 -0.34 3.44 9.17
N PHE A 34 -0.48 4.70 9.56
CA PHE A 34 -0.01 5.21 10.86
C PHE A 34 -1.11 5.27 11.92
N GLN A 35 -2.31 4.77 11.62
CA GLN A 35 -3.45 4.74 12.52
C GLN A 35 -3.69 3.30 12.97
N PRO A 36 -3.26 2.90 14.18
CA PRO A 36 -3.35 1.52 14.65
C PRO A 36 -4.76 0.94 14.59
N ASP A 37 -5.79 1.76 14.80
CA ASP A 37 -7.20 1.35 14.77
C ASP A 37 -7.75 1.11 13.35
N HIS A 38 -7.00 1.51 12.32
CA HIS A 38 -7.41 1.44 10.91
C HIS A 38 -6.51 0.54 10.05
N LEU A 39 -5.65 -0.29 10.65
CA LEU A 39 -4.73 -1.15 9.90
C LEU A 39 -5.45 -2.15 8.98
N ASP A 40 -6.59 -2.71 9.42
CA ASP A 40 -7.39 -3.63 8.61
C ASP A 40 -7.98 -2.94 7.37
N GLU A 41 -8.45 -1.71 7.53
CA GLU A 41 -8.92 -0.86 6.43
C GLU A 41 -7.75 -0.53 5.48
N ALA A 42 -6.58 -0.16 6.03
CA ALA A 42 -5.39 0.13 5.25
C ALA A 42 -4.91 -1.09 4.43
N LEU A 43 -4.98 -2.30 4.99
CA LEU A 43 -4.65 -3.55 4.28
C LEU A 43 -5.59 -3.78 3.10
N GLN A 44 -6.89 -3.65 3.31
CA GLN A 44 -7.88 -3.83 2.24
C GLN A 44 -7.67 -2.82 1.10
N LEU A 45 -7.49 -1.55 1.45
CA LEU A 45 -7.29 -0.47 0.48
C LEU A 45 -5.99 -0.63 -0.31
N SER A 46 -4.89 -1.01 0.36
CA SER A 46 -3.59 -1.21 -0.32
C SER A 46 -3.60 -2.43 -1.22
N ARG A 47 -4.28 -3.53 -0.85
CA ARG A 47 -4.49 -4.70 -1.73
C ARG A 47 -5.37 -4.36 -2.94
N GLU A 48 -6.45 -3.59 -2.74
CA GLU A 48 -7.28 -3.11 -3.85
C GLU A 48 -6.45 -2.20 -4.78
N CYS A 49 -5.70 -1.26 -4.22
CA CYS A 49 -4.79 -0.39 -4.96
C CYS A 49 -3.78 -1.18 -5.79
N LEU A 50 -3.21 -2.24 -5.22
CA LEU A 50 -2.26 -3.12 -5.90
C LEU A 50 -2.91 -3.89 -7.06
N SER A 51 -4.20 -4.27 -6.93
CA SER A 51 -4.94 -4.93 -8.01
C SER A 51 -5.21 -3.99 -9.21
N LEU A 52 -5.32 -2.69 -8.95
CA LEU A 52 -5.54 -1.66 -9.98
C LEU A 52 -4.24 -1.10 -10.59
N THR A 53 -3.08 -1.40 -10.00
CA THR A 53 -1.77 -1.04 -10.55
C THR A 53 -1.20 -2.20 -11.38
N PRO A 54 -1.23 -2.16 -12.72
CA PRO A 54 -0.65 -3.23 -13.51
C PRO A 54 0.86 -3.40 -13.23
N PRO A 55 1.45 -4.59 -13.47
CA PRO A 55 2.85 -4.88 -13.18
C PRO A 55 3.88 -3.89 -13.76
N ASN A 56 3.56 -3.29 -14.90
CA ASN A 56 4.44 -2.35 -15.60
C ASN A 56 4.24 -0.89 -15.18
N HIS A 57 3.38 -0.61 -14.19
CA HIS A 57 3.12 0.74 -13.71
C HIS A 57 4.32 1.28 -12.92
N LEU A 58 4.78 2.49 -13.24
CA LEU A 58 5.95 3.11 -12.62
C LEU A 58 5.81 3.26 -11.10
N ASP A 59 4.59 3.49 -10.61
CA ASP A 59 4.31 3.68 -9.18
C ASP A 59 3.95 2.37 -8.44
N ARG A 60 3.99 1.21 -9.10
CA ARG A 60 3.60 -0.06 -8.45
C ARG A 60 4.48 -0.40 -7.24
N TRP A 61 5.78 -0.08 -7.31
CA TRP A 61 6.71 -0.31 -6.20
C TRP A 61 6.34 0.51 -4.96
N GLU A 62 5.75 1.71 -5.10
CA GLU A 62 5.28 2.53 -3.96
C GLU A 62 4.09 1.89 -3.26
N VAL A 63 3.16 1.34 -4.03
CA VAL A 63 1.98 0.63 -3.50
C VAL A 63 2.41 -0.62 -2.75
N LEU A 64 3.35 -1.40 -3.30
CA LEU A 64 3.94 -2.56 -2.63
C LEU A 64 4.61 -2.15 -1.31
N MET A 65 5.40 -1.08 -1.29
CA MET A 65 6.04 -0.62 -0.05
C MET A 65 5.05 -0.12 1.00
N THR A 66 3.96 0.51 0.56
CA THR A 66 2.86 0.88 1.46
C THR A 66 2.22 -0.35 2.08
N LEU A 67 1.93 -1.38 1.27
CA LEU A 67 1.37 -2.65 1.74
C LEU A 67 2.31 -3.35 2.73
N ALA A 68 3.60 -3.47 2.42
CA ALA A 68 4.58 -4.08 3.31
C ALA A 68 4.66 -3.35 4.66
N SER A 69 4.66 -2.02 4.66
CA SER A 69 4.65 -1.22 5.89
C SER A 69 3.41 -1.47 6.74
N ILE A 70 2.23 -1.59 6.11
CA ILE A 70 0.98 -1.86 6.82
C ILE A 70 0.99 -3.27 7.42
N LEU A 71 1.45 -4.28 6.67
CA LEU A 71 1.58 -5.66 7.13
C LEU A 71 2.52 -5.77 8.32
N LEU A 72 3.66 -5.06 8.31
CA LEU A 72 4.58 -5.01 9.45
C LEU A 72 3.92 -4.41 10.69
N SER A 73 3.21 -3.29 10.56
CA SER A 73 2.46 -2.70 11.69
C SER A 73 1.33 -3.62 12.16
N HIS A 74 0.69 -4.36 11.25
CA HIS A 74 -0.34 -5.32 11.61
C HIS A 74 0.26 -6.53 12.36
N TYR A 75 1.42 -7.02 11.93
CA TYR A 75 2.20 -8.05 12.62
C TYR A 75 2.63 -7.60 14.03
N GLU A 76 3.15 -6.39 14.18
CA GLU A 76 3.54 -5.85 15.50
C GLU A 76 2.37 -5.83 16.49
N ARG A 77 1.14 -5.65 15.99
CA ARG A 77 -0.09 -5.65 16.79
C ARG A 77 -0.64 -7.06 17.04
N SER A 78 -0.62 -7.94 16.03
CA SER A 78 -1.31 -9.23 16.05
C SER A 78 -0.41 -10.43 16.37
N GLY A 79 0.89 -10.33 16.07
CA GLY A 79 1.84 -11.42 16.08
C GLY A 79 1.66 -12.44 14.95
N SER A 80 0.85 -12.16 13.93
CA SER A 80 0.57 -13.08 12.82
C SER A 80 1.80 -13.29 11.93
N ALA A 81 2.32 -14.51 11.91
CA ALA A 81 3.45 -14.88 11.05
C ALA A 81 3.09 -14.73 9.56
N GLU A 82 1.83 -14.92 9.20
CA GLU A 82 1.32 -14.77 7.84
C GLU A 82 1.51 -13.34 7.32
N ASP A 83 1.28 -12.32 8.16
CA ASP A 83 1.51 -10.93 7.77
C ASP A 83 3.00 -10.64 7.53
N LEU A 84 3.88 -11.23 8.33
CA LEU A 84 5.32 -11.08 8.19
C LEU A 84 5.85 -11.77 6.91
N GLU A 85 5.34 -12.95 6.61
CA GLU A 85 5.65 -13.69 5.37
C GLU A 85 5.18 -12.90 4.14
N GLU A 86 3.95 -12.37 4.17
CA GLU A 86 3.43 -11.53 3.08
C GLU A 86 4.25 -10.23 2.94
N ALA A 87 4.61 -9.57 4.04
CA ALA A 87 5.41 -8.36 4.00
C ALA A 87 6.77 -8.60 3.33
N THR A 88 7.41 -9.74 3.64
CA THR A 88 8.68 -10.15 3.03
C THR A 88 8.52 -10.35 1.52
N SER A 89 7.51 -11.11 1.09
CA SER A 89 7.25 -11.36 -0.34
C SER A 89 6.96 -10.06 -1.10
N VAL A 90 6.21 -9.15 -0.49
CA VAL A 90 5.86 -7.85 -1.09
C VAL A 90 7.10 -6.94 -1.21
N CYS A 91 7.99 -6.94 -0.22
CA CYS A 91 9.27 -6.21 -0.27
C CYS A 91 10.20 -6.73 -1.36
N GLU A 92 10.26 -8.05 -1.56
CA GLU A 92 11.02 -8.66 -2.66
C GLU A 92 10.48 -8.21 -4.02
N GLN A 93 9.15 -8.25 -4.20
CA GLN A 93 8.51 -7.76 -5.42
C GLN A 93 8.83 -6.27 -5.65
N ALA A 94 8.72 -5.42 -4.63
CA ALA A 94 9.05 -4.00 -4.74
C ALA A 94 10.51 -3.77 -5.16
N SER A 95 11.43 -4.58 -4.63
CA SER A 95 12.87 -4.51 -4.93
C SER A 95 13.19 -4.87 -6.38
N THR A 96 12.44 -5.81 -6.98
CA THR A 96 12.60 -6.15 -8.41
C THR A 96 12.11 -5.06 -9.35
N LEU A 97 11.10 -4.29 -8.92
CA LEU A 97 10.49 -3.23 -9.73
C LEU A 97 11.16 -1.86 -9.54
N CYS A 98 11.85 -1.64 -8.42
CA CYS A 98 12.49 -0.37 -8.12
C CYS A 98 13.68 -0.10 -9.07
N PRO A 99 13.67 1.02 -9.82
CA PRO A 99 14.77 1.37 -10.72
C PRO A 99 16.11 1.44 -9.98
N PRO A 100 17.23 0.98 -10.58
CA PRO A 100 18.54 0.95 -9.93
C PRO A 100 19.04 2.32 -9.45
N ASN A 101 18.58 3.42 -10.05
CA ASN A 101 18.93 4.80 -9.68
C ASN A 101 17.87 5.50 -8.82
N HIS A 102 16.89 4.79 -8.27
CA HIS A 102 15.82 5.40 -7.50
C HIS A 102 16.27 5.74 -6.07
N ILE A 103 15.97 6.95 -5.60
CA ILE A 103 16.38 7.49 -4.29
C ILE A 103 15.92 6.64 -3.08
N TYR A 104 14.94 5.76 -3.27
CA TYR A 104 14.40 4.89 -2.22
C TYR A 104 14.96 3.45 -2.25
N ARG A 105 15.82 3.10 -3.21
CA ARG A 105 16.49 1.77 -3.26
C ARG A 105 17.23 1.39 -1.97
N PRO A 106 17.89 2.31 -1.24
CA PRO A 106 18.52 1.97 0.04
C PRO A 106 17.53 1.51 1.11
N LYS A 107 16.28 2.01 1.11
CA LYS A 107 15.25 1.60 2.09
C LYS A 107 14.63 0.23 1.77
N LEU A 108 14.83 -0.27 0.57
CA LEU A 108 14.36 -1.59 0.12
C LEU A 108 15.36 -2.71 0.44
N LEU A 109 16.65 -2.37 0.57
CA LEU A 109 17.76 -3.30 0.74
C LEU A 109 18.37 -3.30 2.14
N ALA A 110 17.86 -2.46 3.05
CA ALA A 110 18.29 -2.34 4.44
C ALA A 110 17.34 -3.10 5.36
#